data_AF-A0A1G2XIP3-F1
#
_entry.id   AF-A0A1G2XIP3-F1
#
_cell.length_a   1.000
_cell.length_b   1.000
_cell.length_c   1.000
_cell.angle_alpha   90.00
_cell.angle_beta   90.00
_cell.angle_gamma   90.00
#
_symmetry.space_group_name_H-M   'P 1'
#
loop_
_entity.id
_entity.type
_entity.pdbx_description
1 polymer ?
#
loop_
_entity_poly.entity_id
_entity_poly.type
_entity_poly.pdbx_seq_one_letter_code
_entity_poly.pdbx_strand_id
1 'polypeptide(L)'
;MEITAPINYVQTSERPLPQTEGIENALDEKKVQVAKDFESVLLSKVFDEMRNTIPESGLVEDETSGQMQGIFWMYLSQDVSQKGGMGLWKEIYQQINKTDNAGSVMDTQL
;
A
#
# COMPACT_ATOMS: atom_id res chain seq x y z
N MET A 1 -17.38 -15.52 -68.47
CA MET A 1 -16.30 -16.17 -67.71
C MET A 1 -15.96 -15.22 -66.59
N GLU A 2 -16.58 -15.39 -65.44
CA GLU A 2 -16.35 -14.52 -64.27
C GLU A 2 -15.21 -15.12 -63.45
N ILE A 3 -14.14 -14.33 -63.28
CA ILE A 3 -12.99 -14.73 -62.47
C ILE A 3 -13.28 -14.26 -61.04
N THR A 4 -13.86 -15.12 -60.22
CA THR A 4 -13.98 -14.90 -58.78
C THR A 4 -12.74 -15.46 -58.10
N ALA A 5 -11.84 -14.59 -57.64
CA ALA A 5 -10.75 -14.98 -56.75
C ALA A 5 -11.31 -15.25 -55.33
N PRO A 6 -10.84 -16.28 -54.62
CA PRO A 6 -11.32 -16.57 -53.27
C PRO A 6 -10.87 -15.48 -52.30
N ILE A 7 -11.85 -14.91 -51.60
CA ILE A 7 -11.63 -13.91 -50.55
C ILE A 7 -11.08 -14.66 -49.34
N ASN A 8 -9.79 -14.50 -49.06
CA ASN A 8 -9.16 -15.10 -47.89
C ASN A 8 -9.50 -14.22 -46.68
N TYR A 9 -10.43 -14.69 -45.83
CA TYR A 9 -10.78 -14.01 -44.60
C TYR A 9 -9.56 -14.05 -43.67
N VAL A 10 -8.95 -12.90 -43.42
CA VAL A 10 -7.96 -12.76 -42.35
C VAL A 10 -8.68 -13.11 -41.06
N GLN A 11 -8.33 -14.24 -40.47
CA GLN A 11 -8.71 -14.62 -39.12
C GLN A 11 -8.13 -13.56 -38.18
N THR A 12 -8.91 -12.53 -37.86
CA THR A 12 -8.56 -11.60 -36.79
C THR A 12 -8.55 -12.43 -35.52
N SER A 13 -7.35 -12.71 -35.00
CA SER A 13 -7.19 -13.27 -33.67
C SER A 13 -7.94 -12.36 -32.71
N GLU A 14 -9.03 -12.87 -32.16
CA GLU A 14 -9.74 -12.23 -31.07
C GLU A 14 -8.70 -12.02 -29.97
N ARG A 15 -8.32 -10.75 -29.75
CA ARG A 15 -7.56 -10.39 -28.55
C ARG A 15 -8.40 -10.87 -27.37
N PRO A 16 -7.86 -11.73 -26.48
CA PRO A 16 -8.60 -12.15 -25.30
C PRO A 16 -9.05 -10.89 -24.56
N LEU A 17 -10.33 -10.82 -24.21
CA LEU A 17 -10.82 -9.80 -23.31
C LEU A 17 -9.91 -9.78 -22.07
N PRO A 18 -9.60 -8.59 -21.51
CA PRO A 18 -8.80 -8.52 -20.29
C PRO A 18 -9.45 -9.43 -19.25
N GLN A 19 -8.73 -10.45 -18.82
CA GLN A 19 -9.25 -11.41 -17.86
C GLN A 19 -9.57 -10.65 -16.57
N THR A 20 -10.83 -10.69 -16.14
CA THR A 20 -11.34 -9.98 -14.95
C THR A 20 -10.47 -10.24 -13.72
N GLU A 21 -9.88 -11.44 -13.62
CA GLU A 21 -8.92 -11.84 -12.58
C GLU A 21 -7.67 -10.94 -12.51
N GLY A 22 -7.16 -10.45 -13.64
CA GLY A 22 -6.00 -9.55 -13.65
C GLY A 22 -6.30 -8.17 -13.06
N ILE A 23 -7.55 -7.71 -13.20
CA ILE A 23 -7.99 -6.42 -12.66
C ILE A 23 -8.24 -6.54 -11.16
N GLU A 24 -8.84 -7.63 -10.70
CA GLU A 24 -9.10 -7.88 -9.28
C GLU A 24 -7.80 -8.03 -8.48
N ASN A 25 -6.82 -8.78 -9.00
CA ASN A 25 -5.51 -8.93 -8.36
C ASN A 25 -4.76 -7.60 -8.25
N ALA A 26 -4.76 -6.79 -9.32
CA ALA A 26 -4.11 -5.48 -9.31
C ALA A 26 -4.78 -4.50 -8.33
N LEU A 27 -6.11 -4.57 -8.18
CA LEU A 27 -6.84 -3.78 -7.20
C LEU A 27 -6.51 -4.20 -5.77
N ASP A 28 -6.42 -5.51 -5.51
CA ASP A 28 -6.07 -6.04 -4.20
C ASP A 28 -4.64 -5.65 -3.77
N GLU A 29 -3.66 -5.81 -4.68
CA GLU A 29 -2.28 -5.35 -4.46
C GLU A 29 -2.23 -3.86 -4.11
N LYS A 30 -3.05 -3.04 -4.78
CA LYS A 30 -3.13 -1.61 -4.51
C LYS A 30 -3.67 -1.32 -3.11
N LYS A 31 -4.68 -2.06 -2.64
CA LYS A 31 -5.21 -1.94 -1.28
C LYS A 31 -4.16 -2.30 -0.23
N VAL A 32 -3.41 -3.38 -0.46
CA VAL A 32 -2.29 -3.78 0.40
C VAL A 32 -1.23 -2.67 0.45
N GLN A 33 -0.88 -2.09 -0.69
CA GLN A 33 0.11 -1.01 -0.75
C GLN A 33 -0.36 0.22 0.03
N VAL A 34 -1.59 0.68 -0.21
CA VAL A 34 -2.16 1.84 0.50
C VAL A 34 -2.18 1.61 2.01
N ALA A 35 -2.50 0.41 2.48
CA ALA A 35 -2.51 0.09 3.90
C ALA A 35 -1.10 0.16 4.53
N LYS A 36 -0.08 -0.32 3.81
CA LYS A 36 1.33 -0.22 4.23
C LYS A 36 1.86 1.20 4.22
N ASP A 37 1.49 1.98 3.20
CA ASP A 37 1.87 3.39 3.09
C ASP A 37 1.25 4.20 4.23
N PHE A 38 -0.02 3.94 4.57
CA PHE A 38 -0.67 4.56 5.72
C PHE A 38 0.02 4.22 7.04
N GLU A 39 0.34 2.94 7.28
CA GLU A 39 1.07 2.53 8.47
C GLU A 39 2.42 3.26 8.56
N SER A 40 3.12 3.43 7.44
CA SER A 40 4.41 4.13 7.40
C SER A 40 4.28 5.59 7.83
N VAL A 41 3.25 6.29 7.37
CA VAL A 41 2.95 7.67 7.80
C VAL A 41 2.58 7.73 9.28
N LEU A 42 1.73 6.81 9.75
CA LEU A 42 1.33 6.73 11.15
C LEU A 42 2.55 6.50 12.06
N LEU A 43 3.42 5.55 11.71
CA LEU A 43 4.64 5.26 12.43
C LEU A 43 5.58 6.45 12.49
N SER A 44 5.76 7.17 11.38
CA SER A 44 6.54 8.41 11.37
C SER A 44 6.00 9.40 12.40
N LYS A 45 4.67 9.56 12.49
CA LYS A 45 4.05 10.47 13.47
C LYS A 45 4.22 9.99 14.91
N VAL A 46 4.08 8.69 15.16
CA VAL A 46 4.34 8.12 16.49
C VAL A 46 5.78 8.39 16.91
N PHE A 47 6.75 8.20 16.01
CA PHE A 47 8.16 8.46 16.31
C PHE A 47 8.46 9.94 16.50
N ASP A 48 7.84 10.84 15.72
CA ASP A 48 7.93 12.28 15.92
C ASP A 48 7.45 12.67 17.34
N GLU A 49 6.29 12.17 17.78
CA GLU A 49 5.75 12.47 19.12
C GLU A 49 6.57 11.86 20.26
N MET A 50 7.09 10.65 20.06
CA MET A 50 8.01 10.04 21.03
C MET A 50 9.30 10.88 21.17
N ARG A 51 9.83 11.42 20.06
CA ARG A 51 10.97 12.34 20.07
C ARG A 51 10.64 13.62 20.83
N ASN A 52 9.47 14.20 20.60
CA ASN A 52 9.01 15.43 21.27
C ASN A 52 8.82 15.28 22.78
N THR A 53 8.66 14.04 23.28
CA THR A 53 8.51 13.75 24.71
C THR A 53 9.84 13.76 25.47
N ILE A 54 10.98 13.70 24.76
CA ILE A 54 12.31 13.73 25.39
C ILE A 54 12.60 15.19 25.80
N PRO A 55 12.73 15.50 27.10
CA PRO A 55 13.00 16.86 27.54
C PRO A 55 14.39 17.32 27.10
N GLU A 56 14.45 18.50 26.47
CA GLU A 56 15.69 19.15 26.02
C GLU A 56 16.67 19.41 27.19
N SER A 57 16.15 19.63 28.40
CA SER A 57 16.87 20.29 29.50
C SER A 57 17.50 19.37 30.55
N GLY A 58 17.99 18.17 30.21
CA GLY A 58 18.54 17.26 31.23
C GLY A 58 19.72 16.38 30.84
N LEU A 59 19.78 15.94 29.57
CA LEU A 59 20.82 15.02 29.07
C LEU A 59 21.18 15.27 27.59
N VAL A 60 20.56 16.27 26.95
CA VAL A 60 20.48 16.41 25.48
C VAL A 60 21.17 17.70 24.96
N GLU A 61 21.74 18.51 25.84
CA GLU A 61 22.37 19.78 25.43
C GLU A 61 23.75 19.60 24.75
N ASP A 62 24.34 18.40 24.81
CA ASP A 62 25.67 18.13 24.23
C ASP A 62 25.57 17.52 22.82
N GLU A 63 26.45 17.89 21.88
CA GLU A 63 26.43 17.43 20.47
C GLU A 63 26.39 15.89 20.35
N THR A 64 26.98 15.20 21.31
CA THR A 64 27.00 13.73 21.43
C THR A 64 25.59 13.12 21.59
N SER A 65 24.68 13.83 22.24
CA SER A 65 23.33 13.34 22.55
C SER A 65 22.42 13.31 21.33
N GLY A 66 22.51 14.33 20.45
CA GLY A 66 21.77 14.39 19.19
C GLY A 66 22.22 13.29 18.21
N GLN A 67 23.52 12.98 18.19
CA GLN A 67 24.04 11.85 17.41
C GLN A 67 23.49 10.51 17.91
N MET A 68 23.43 10.31 19.23
CA MET A 68 22.89 9.09 19.82
C MET A 68 21.39 8.92 19.55
N GLN A 69 20.61 10.00 19.62
CA GLN A 69 19.19 9.99 19.23
C GLN A 69 19.01 9.65 17.75
N GLY A 70 19.80 10.24 16.86
CA GLY A 70 19.76 9.92 15.43
C GLY A 70 20.03 8.44 15.14
N ILE A 71 21.05 7.86 15.80
CA ILE A 71 21.37 6.44 15.69
C ILE A 71 20.23 5.57 16.23
N PHE A 72 19.63 5.93 17.37
CA PHE A 72 18.48 5.22 17.93
C PHE A 72 17.30 5.17 16.96
N TRP A 73 16.88 6.32 16.43
CA TRP A 73 15.77 6.41 15.48
C TRP A 73 16.05 5.67 14.17
N MET A 74 17.29 5.69 13.70
CA MET A 74 17.72 4.91 12.53
C MET A 74 17.57 3.40 12.76
N TYR A 75 18.08 2.87 13.88
CA TYR A 75 17.94 1.46 14.21
C TYR A 75 16.49 1.04 14.42
N LEU A 76 15.69 1.87 15.09
CA LEU A 76 14.27 1.61 15.30
C LEU A 76 13.52 1.54 13.96
N SER A 77 13.77 2.50 13.07
CA SER A 77 13.16 2.52 11.73
C SER A 77 13.56 1.29 10.91
N GLN A 78 14.83 0.88 10.99
CA GLN A 78 15.32 -0.31 10.31
C GLN A 78 14.70 -1.60 10.86
N ASP A 79 14.63 -1.76 12.19
CA ASP A 79 14.01 -2.92 12.85
C ASP A 79 12.53 -3.06 12.48
N VAL A 80 11.80 -1.94 12.51
CA VAL A 80 10.37 -1.92 12.15
C VAL A 80 10.17 -2.21 10.67
N SER A 81 10.99 -1.66 9.78
CA SER A 81 10.93 -1.96 8.34
C SER A 81 11.24 -3.43 8.04
N GLN A 82 12.29 -4.00 8.64
CA GLN A 82 12.68 -5.40 8.43
C GLN A 82 11.62 -6.39 8.92
N LYS A 83 10.87 -6.04 9.97
CA LYS A 83 9.76 -6.85 10.50
C LYS A 83 8.44 -6.65 9.75
N GLY A 84 8.43 -5.82 8.70
CA GLY A 84 7.23 -5.57 7.88
C GLY A 84 6.23 -4.62 8.54
N GLY A 85 6.74 -3.65 9.29
CA GLY A 85 5.95 -2.69 10.07
C GLY A 85 5.57 -3.20 11.45
N MET A 86 4.55 -2.59 12.05
CA MET A 86 3.94 -3.09 13.29
C MET A 86 2.79 -4.07 13.01
N GLY A 87 2.43 -4.26 11.74
CA GLY A 87 1.34 -5.13 11.31
C GLY A 87 -0.03 -4.46 11.32
N LEU A 88 -0.11 -3.16 11.61
CA LEU A 88 -1.36 -2.38 11.60
C LEU A 88 -1.96 -2.30 10.20
N TRP A 89 -1.12 -2.35 9.16
CA TRP A 89 -1.56 -2.38 7.78
C TRP A 89 -2.53 -3.54 7.48
N LYS A 90 -2.45 -4.66 8.21
CA LYS A 90 -3.37 -5.80 8.04
C LYS A 90 -4.78 -5.46 8.48
N GLU A 91 -4.91 -4.77 9.61
CA GLU A 91 -6.21 -4.31 10.14
C GLU A 91 -6.80 -3.22 9.25
N ILE A 92 -5.96 -2.31 8.76
CA ILE A 92 -6.36 -1.26 7.80
C ILE A 92 -6.87 -1.89 6.50
N TYR A 93 -6.14 -2.86 5.95
CA TYR A 93 -6.55 -3.61 4.76
C TYR A 93 -7.89 -4.32 4.95
N GLN A 94 -8.09 -4.98 6.10
CA GLN A 94 -9.39 -5.58 6.44
C GLN A 94 -10.50 -4.53 6.50
N GLN A 95 -10.24 -3.36 7.05
CA GLN A 95 -11.23 -2.29 7.15
C GLN A 95 -11.60 -1.69 5.79
N ILE A 96 -10.62 -1.52 4.89
CA ILE A 96 -10.86 -1.12 3.50
C ILE A 96 -11.80 -2.12 2.83
N ASN A 97 -11.50 -3.42 2.94
CA ASN A 97 -12.34 -4.46 2.35
C ASN A 97 -13.74 -4.55 2.97
N LYS A 98 -13.89 -4.37 4.29
CA LYS A 98 -15.21 -4.33 4.94
C LYS A 98 -16.06 -3.16 4.42
N THR A 99 -15.43 -2.00 4.21
CA THR A 99 -16.12 -0.79 3.72
C THR A 99 -16.53 -0.93 2.27
N ASP A 100 -15.67 -1.49 1.42
CA ASP A 100 -15.98 -1.78 0.02
C ASP A 100 -17.15 -2.76 -0.12
N ASN A 101 -17.16 -3.82 0.69
CA ASN A 101 -18.26 -4.77 0.70
C ASN A 101 -19.58 -4.13 1.15
N ALA A 102 -19.55 -3.24 2.16
CA ALA A 102 -20.72 -2.52 2.63
C ALA A 102 -21.31 -1.54 1.59
N GLY A 103 -20.47 -0.94 0.75
CA GLY A 103 -20.90 -0.10 -0.38
C GLY A 103 -21.61 -0.89 -1.49
N SER A 104 -21.11 -2.09 -1.81
CA SER A 104 -21.69 -2.97 -2.84
C SER A 104 -23.12 -3.45 -2.50
N VAL A 105 -23.43 -3.66 -1.21
CA VAL A 105 -24.78 -4.08 -0.78
C VAL A 105 -25.84 -2.99 -0.99
N MET A 106 -25.44 -1.71 -1.01
CA MET A 106 -26.36 -0.58 -1.17
C MET A 106 -26.74 -0.31 -2.63
N ASP A 107 -25.87 -0.64 -3.59
CA ASP A 107 -26.14 -0.45 -5.02
C ASP A 107 -27.02 -1.55 -5.63
N THR A 108 -27.16 -2.71 -4.96
CA THR A 108 -27.95 -3.84 -5.46
C THR A 108 -29.45 -3.74 -5.08
N GLN A 109 -29.87 -2.67 -4.39
CA GLN A 109 -31.24 -2.48 -3.89
C GLN A 109 -32.00 -1.32 -4.55
N LEU A 110 -31.52 -0.80 -5.69
CA LEU A 110 -32.22 0.23 -6.49
C LEU A 110 -32.62 -0.30 -7.87
#